data_AF-A0A955U883-F1
#
_entry.id   AF-A0A955U883-F1
#
_cell.length_a   1.000
_cell.length_b   1.000
_cell.length_c   1.000
_cell.angle_alpha   90.00
_cell.angle_beta   90.00
_cell.angle_gamma   90.00
#
_symmetry.space_group_name_H-M   'P 1'
#
loop_
_entity.id
_entity.type
_entity.pdbx_description
1 polymer ?
#
loop_
_entity_poly.entity_id
_entity_poly.type
_entity_poly.pdbx_seq_one_letter_code
_entity_poly.pdbx_strand_id
1 'polypeptide(L)' 'MAGPDDPSSGRKGDPAVREALGALQGLAVFGHCHWRDPLLELPRGQALNVDARVVVLTS' A
#
# COMPACT_ATOMS: atom_id res chain seq x y z
N MET A 1 -8.86 2.71 9.42
CA MET A 1 -8.28 1.69 8.51
C MET A 1 -6.82 2.03 8.35
N ALA A 2 -5.90 1.07 8.47
CA ALA A 2 -4.47 1.37 8.29
C ALA A 2 -4.09 1.19 6.82
N GLY A 3 -3.37 2.15 6.24
CA GLY A 3 -2.90 2.09 4.84
C GLY A 3 -3.77 2.87 3.83
N PRO A 4 -3.23 3.09 2.61
CA PRO A 4 -3.95 3.77 1.54
C PRO A 4 -5.13 2.93 1.05
N ASP A 5 -6.13 3.54 0.42
CA ASP A 5 -7.08 2.81 -0.43
C ASP A 5 -6.55 2.67 -1.87
N ASP A 6 -7.25 1.91 -2.70
CA ASP A 6 -7.12 1.98 -4.16
C ASP A 6 -8.52 1.87 -4.79
N PRO A 7 -9.16 3.02 -5.11
CA PRO A 7 -10.49 3.04 -5.70
C PRO A 7 -10.59 2.30 -7.03
N SER A 8 -9.49 2.24 -7.81
CA SER A 8 -9.49 1.64 -9.15
C SER A 8 -9.65 0.11 -9.10
N SER A 9 -9.14 -0.52 -8.04
CA SER A 9 -9.22 -1.97 -7.82
C SER A 9 -10.10 -2.36 -6.62
N GLY A 10 -10.78 -1.38 -6.01
CA GLY A 10 -11.68 -1.58 -4.87
C GLY A 10 -10.98 -1.99 -3.57
N ARG A 11 -9.68 -1.70 -3.43
CA ARG A 11 -8.93 -2.06 -2.22
C ARG A 11 -9.23 -1.09 -1.09
N LYS A 12 -9.53 -1.65 0.09
CA LYS A 12 -9.96 -0.89 1.27
C LYS A 12 -8.77 -0.20 1.95
N GLY A 13 -8.97 1.02 2.38
CA GLY A 13 -7.99 1.77 3.17
C GLY A 13 -8.50 3.17 3.48
N ASP A 14 -7.58 4.07 3.80
CA ASP A 14 -7.88 5.47 4.06
C ASP A 14 -7.40 6.35 2.88
N PRO A 15 -8.29 7.10 2.21
CA PRO A 15 -7.89 7.98 1.11
C PRO A 15 -6.90 9.06 1.56
N ALA A 16 -6.95 9.52 2.82
CA ALA A 16 -5.99 10.48 3.33
C ALA A 16 -4.56 9.90 3.38
N VAL A 17 -4.43 8.60 3.63
CA VAL A 17 -3.14 7.90 3.58
C VAL A 17 -2.67 7.76 2.13
N ARG A 18 -3.56 7.45 1.19
CA ARG A 18 -3.22 7.42 -0.25
C ARG A 18 -2.70 8.77 -0.73
N GLU A 19 -3.36 9.87 -0.36
CA GLU A 19 -2.92 11.23 -0.72
C GLU A 19 -1.56 11.57 -0.09
N ALA A 20 -1.35 11.27 1.19
CA ALA A 20 -0.07 11.51 1.87
C ALA A 20 1.09 10.74 1.22
N LEU A 21 0.83 9.55 0.68
CA LEU A 21 1.83 8.74 -0.03
C LEU A 21 2.09 9.20 -1.47
N GLY A 22 1.27 10.08 -2.05
CA GLY A 22 1.42 10.52 -3.44
C GLY A 22 2.75 11.20 -3.76
N ALA A 23 3.38 11.81 -2.76
CA ALA A 23 4.70 12.44 -2.86
C ALA A 23 5.86 11.52 -2.43
N LEU A 24 5.58 10.35 -1.86
CA LEU A 24 6.59 9.42 -1.38
C LEU A 24 7.44 8.92 -2.55
N GLN A 25 8.75 8.98 -2.38
CA GLN A 25 9.70 8.25 -3.22
C GLN A 25 10.17 7.01 -2.46
N GLY A 26 10.02 5.83 -3.07
CA GLY A 26 10.40 4.55 -2.47
C GLY A 26 9.21 3.68 -2.06
N LEU A 27 9.41 2.83 -1.04
CA LEU A 27 8.47 1.79 -0.63
C LEU A 27 7.85 2.08 0.74
N ALA A 28 6.53 2.24 0.80
CA ALA A 28 5.76 2.22 2.04
C ALA A 28 5.33 0.79 2.38
N VAL A 29 5.59 0.34 3.61
CA VAL A 29 5.15 -0.98 4.10
C VAL A 29 4.03 -0.79 5.11
N PHE A 30 2.91 -1.47 4.92
CA PHE A 30 1.74 -1.38 5.80
C PHE A 30 0.99 -2.72 5.90
N GLY A 31 -0.02 -2.81 6.77
CA GLY A 31 -0.84 -4.02 6.94
C GLY A 31 -2.24 -3.71 7.49
N HIS A 32 -2.87 -4.69 8.15
CA HIS A 32 -4.16 -4.59 8.85
C HIS A 32 -5.41 -4.46 7.95
N CYS A 33 -5.23 -4.26 6.64
CA CYS A 33 -6.31 -4.33 5.66
C CYS A 33 -6.07 -5.53 4.73
N HIS A 34 -7.03 -6.46 4.63
CA HIS A 34 -6.89 -7.60 3.71
C HIS A 34 -7.00 -7.15 2.24
N TRP A 35 -5.89 -7.27 1.51
CA TRP A 35 -5.82 -7.03 0.06
C TRP A 35 -5.47 -8.33 -0.68
N ARG A 36 -6.17 -8.57 -1.81
CA ARG A 36 -5.87 -9.71 -2.69
C ARG A 36 -4.47 -9.56 -3.29
N ASP A 37 -4.23 -8.42 -3.91
CA ASP A 37 -2.94 -8.04 -4.49
C ASP A 37 -2.24 -7.08 -3.51
N PRO A 38 -1.03 -7.44 -3.05
CA PRO A 38 -0.39 -6.72 -1.94
C PRO A 38 0.28 -5.42 -2.37
N LEU A 39 0.61 -5.25 -3.66
CA LEU A 39 1.37 -4.10 -4.14
C LEU A 39 0.46 -3.10 -4.87
N LEU A 40 0.54 -1.85 -4.46
CA LEU A 40 -0.04 -0.70 -5.14
C LEU A 40 1.10 0.17 -5.71
N GLU A 41 1.04 0.42 -7.02
CA GLU A 41 1.89 1.40 -7.68
C GLU A 41 1.37 2.81 -7.37
N LEU A 42 2.26 3.70 -6.95
CA LEU A 42 1.98 5.12 -6.72
C LEU A 42 2.76 5.95 -7.75
N PRO A 43 2.42 7.23 -7.97
CA PRO A 43 3.08 8.04 -9.00
C PRO A 43 4.61 8.16 -8.87
N ARG A 44 5.15 8.02 -7.67
CA ARG A 44 6.60 8.18 -7.39
C ARG A 44 7.18 7.06 -6.51
N GLY A 45 6.40 6.03 -6.20
CA GLY A 45 6.78 5.00 -5.24
C GLY A 45 5.80 3.84 -5.24
N GLN A 46 5.84 3.04 -4.19
CA GLN A 46 5.03 1.84 -4.05
C GLN A 46 4.51 1.73 -2.62
N ALA A 47 3.32 1.15 -2.47
CA ALA A 47 2.79 0.74 -1.17
C ALA A 47 2.60 -0.78 -1.16
N LEU A 48 3.28 -1.46 -0.24
CA LEU A 48 3.23 -2.90 -0.07
C LEU A 48 2.49 -3.27 1.21
N ASN A 49 1.38 -3.95 1.02
CA ASN A 49 0.56 -4.53 2.06
C ASN A 49 1.09 -5.93 2.44
N VAL A 50 1.62 -6.04 3.65
CA VAL A 50 2.18 -7.28 4.21
C VAL A 50 1.19 -8.03 5.10
N ASP A 51 -0.08 -7.62 5.11
CA ASP A 51 -1.11 -8.24 5.95
C ASP A 51 -1.22 -9.76 5.71
N ALA A 52 -1.06 -10.52 6.79
CA ALA A 52 -1.00 -11.98 6.82
C ALA A 52 0.06 -12.61 5.88
N ARG A 53 1.14 -11.87 5.57
CA ARG A 53 2.19 -12.31 4.64
C ARG A 53 3.59 -12.14 5.25
N VAL A 54 4.47 -13.08 4.94
CA VAL A 54 5.92 -12.90 5.11
C VAL A 54 6.47 -12.34 3.81
N VAL A 55 7.18 -11.21 3.89
CA VAL A 55 7.86 -10.59 2.76
C VAL A 55 9.36 -10.57 3.03
N VAL A 56 10.14 -11.01 2.06
CA VAL A 56 11.60 -10.92 2.08
C VAL A 56 12.02 -9.85 1.07
N LEU A 57 12.69 -8.81 1.54
CA LEU A 57 13.33 -7.81 0.69
C LEU A 57 14.78 -8.21 0.48
N THR A 58 15.20 -8.30 -0.78
CA THR A 58 16.56 -8.69 -1.17
C THR A 58 17.18 -7.60 -2.04
N SER A 59 18.50 -7.47 -1.97
CA SER A 59 19.31 -6.56 -2.80
C SER A 59 19.93 -7.28 -3.99
#